data_AF-A0A7X8TQW3-F1
#
_entry.id   AF-A0A7X8TQW3-F1
#
_cell.length_a   1.000
_cell.length_b   1.000
_cell.length_c   1.000
_cell.angle_alpha   90.00
_cell.angle_beta   90.00
_cell.angle_gamma   90.00
#
_symmetry.space_group_name_H-M   'P 1'
#
loop_
_entity.id
_entity.type
_entity.pdbx_description
1 polymer ?
#
loop_
_entity_poly.entity_id
_entity_poly.type
_entity_poly.pdbx_seq_one_letter_code
_entity_poly.pdbx_strand_id
1 'polypeptide(L)'
;MQRFRSKKFTLLEMGLYDSDCQFSQESSSCDLSGFAEWQYGDTPSLSIGFDWEVRNGAIVLCGEPFCNFVLRTDSGLVMSHEATTLRLVSEIEHWGWQNTIKKNLYKSLH
;
A
#
# COMPACT_ATOMS: atom_id res chain seq x y z
N MET A 1 -15.22 9.00 -14.10
CA MET A 1 -14.11 8.24 -13.47
C MET A 1 -13.15 9.05 -12.58
N GLN A 2 -13.34 10.37 -12.40
CA GLN A 2 -12.41 11.28 -11.70
C GLN A 2 -12.51 11.24 -10.15
N ARG A 3 -13.52 10.55 -9.59
CA ARG A 3 -13.87 10.63 -8.16
C ARG A 3 -12.97 9.81 -7.22
N PHE A 4 -12.34 8.74 -7.71
CA PHE A 4 -11.45 7.90 -6.89
C PHE A 4 -10.02 8.47 -6.84
N ARG A 5 -9.49 8.89 -8.00
CA ARG A 5 -8.15 9.53 -8.14
C ARG A 5 -7.96 10.79 -7.31
N SER A 6 -9.04 11.49 -6.97
CA SER A 6 -8.98 12.72 -6.18
C SER A 6 -8.98 12.48 -4.67
N LYS A 7 -9.12 11.23 -4.21
CA LYS A 7 -9.10 10.90 -2.79
C LYS A 7 -7.66 10.76 -2.32
N LYS A 8 -7.30 11.56 -1.32
CA LYS A 8 -5.98 11.51 -0.69
C LYS A 8 -6.04 10.53 0.48
N PHE A 9 -5.70 9.27 0.23
CA PHE A 9 -5.50 8.30 1.29
C PHE A 9 -4.23 8.64 2.07
N THR A 10 -4.23 8.34 3.37
CA THR A 10 -3.10 8.52 4.27
C THR A 10 -2.78 7.22 4.98
N LEU A 11 -1.50 7.01 5.30
CA LEU A 11 -1.08 5.88 6.13
C LEU A 11 -1.88 5.86 7.44
N LEU A 12 -2.56 4.76 7.70
CA LEU A 12 -3.23 4.43 8.95
C LEU A 12 -2.29 3.61 9.82
N GLU A 13 -1.77 2.51 9.28
CA GLU A 13 -0.92 1.57 10.01
C GLU A 13 0.05 0.86 9.07
N MET A 14 1.20 0.45 9.58
CA MET A 14 2.12 -0.44 8.88
C MET A 14 2.87 -1.29 9.89
N GLY A 15 3.31 -2.46 9.45
CA GLY A 15 4.08 -3.37 10.28
C GLY A 15 5.06 -4.19 9.46
N LEU A 16 6.02 -4.77 10.16
CA LEU A 16 6.89 -5.79 9.63
C LEU A 16 6.26 -7.16 9.88
N TYR A 17 6.35 -8.03 8.89
CA TYR A 17 6.21 -9.46 9.16
C TYR A 17 7.44 -9.96 9.91
N ASP A 18 7.24 -10.96 10.76
CA ASP A 18 8.28 -11.49 11.64
C ASP A 18 9.50 -11.90 10.80
N SER A 19 10.58 -11.14 10.92
CA SER A 19 11.82 -11.31 10.18
C SER A 19 12.97 -10.93 11.11
N ASP A 20 13.98 -11.78 11.22
CA ASP A 20 15.19 -11.60 12.05
C ASP A 20 16.14 -10.50 11.49
N CYS A 21 15.57 -9.46 10.90
CA CYS A 21 16.22 -8.62 9.91
C CYS A 21 16.47 -7.20 10.42
N GLN A 22 17.74 -6.79 10.50
CA GLN A 22 18.11 -5.39 10.81
C GLN A 22 18.25 -4.59 9.51
N PHE A 23 17.36 -3.63 9.27
CA PHE A 23 17.49 -2.71 8.14
C PHE A 23 18.67 -1.74 8.41
N SER A 24 19.64 -1.68 7.50
CA SER A 24 20.63 -0.60 7.44
C SER A 24 20.47 0.14 6.12
N GLN A 25 20.72 1.46 6.11
CA GLN A 25 20.67 2.24 4.86
C GLN A 25 21.76 1.84 3.84
N GLU A 26 22.78 1.07 4.27
CA GLU A 26 23.99 0.80 3.49
C GLU A 26 24.18 -0.67 3.05
N SER A 27 23.38 -1.63 3.52
CA SER A 27 23.50 -3.04 3.12
C SER A 27 22.14 -3.76 3.08
N SER A 28 21.64 -4.05 1.89
CA SER A 28 20.30 -4.64 1.65
C SER A 28 20.31 -6.16 1.39
N SER A 29 21.00 -6.95 2.21
CA SER A 29 21.02 -8.43 2.05
C SER A 29 19.85 -9.12 2.75
N CYS A 30 18.77 -8.40 3.03
CA CYS A 30 17.74 -8.85 3.95
C CYS A 30 16.35 -8.54 3.38
N ASP A 31 15.56 -9.60 3.19
CA ASP A 31 14.23 -9.56 2.58
C ASP A 31 13.22 -9.09 3.65
N LEU A 32 13.16 -7.78 3.88
CA LEU A 32 12.10 -7.22 4.71
C LEU A 32 10.78 -7.30 3.97
N SER A 33 9.74 -7.72 4.68
CA SER A 33 8.38 -7.66 4.19
C SER A 33 7.44 -7.22 5.31
N GLY A 34 6.25 -6.80 4.92
CA GLY A 34 5.28 -6.29 5.86
C GLY A 34 3.98 -5.91 5.20
N PHE A 35 3.13 -5.27 5.98
CA PHE A 35 1.84 -4.77 5.54
C PHE A 35 1.74 -3.26 5.71
N ALA A 36 0.74 -2.69 5.05
CA ALA A 36 0.49 -1.27 4.93
C ALA A 36 -1.02 -1.04 4.79
N GLU A 37 -1.62 -0.26 5.68
CA GLU A 37 -3.02 0.11 5.68
C GLU A 37 -3.18 1.62 5.47
N TRP A 38 -3.95 2.01 4.45
CA TRP A 38 -4.20 3.39 4.07
C TRP A 38 -5.69 3.70 4.20
N GLN A 39 -6.02 4.86 4.77
CA GLN A 39 -7.40 5.26 5.02
C GLN A 39 -7.74 6.59 4.34
N TYR A 40 -9.00 6.75 3.93
CA TYR A 40 -9.59 8.01 3.50
C TYR A 40 -10.93 8.26 4.19
N GLY A 41 -11.03 9.42 4.84
CA GLY A 41 -12.24 9.89 5.53
C GLY A 41 -12.56 9.11 6.81
N ASP A 42 -13.51 9.63 7.57
CA ASP A 42 -13.73 9.16 8.95
C ASP A 42 -15.03 8.37 9.12
N THR A 43 -16.08 8.61 8.31
CA THR A 43 -17.36 7.87 8.41
C THR A 43 -18.23 7.97 7.12
N PRO A 44 -18.52 6.84 6.42
CA PRO A 44 -17.75 5.60 6.47
C PRO A 44 -16.34 5.85 5.94
N SER A 45 -15.33 5.29 6.61
CA SER A 45 -13.97 5.35 6.11
C SER A 45 -13.76 4.37 4.97
N LEU A 46 -13.02 4.78 3.95
CA LEU A 46 -12.50 3.88 2.93
C LEU A 46 -11.11 3.42 3.35
N SER A 47 -10.80 2.13 3.22
CA SER A 47 -9.47 1.59 3.49
C SER A 47 -8.95 0.76 2.33
N ILE A 48 -7.63 0.82 2.15
CA ILE A 48 -6.87 -0.04 1.25
C ILE A 48 -5.68 -0.59 2.03
N GLY A 49 -5.59 -1.91 2.10
CA GLY A 49 -4.48 -2.65 2.67
C GLY A 49 -3.64 -3.31 1.58
N PHE A 50 -2.34 -3.43 1.76
CA PHE A 50 -1.47 -4.17 0.86
C PHE A 50 -0.20 -4.65 1.55
N ASP A 51 0.37 -5.73 1.00
CA ASP A 51 1.67 -6.23 1.42
C ASP A 51 2.78 -5.59 0.60
N TRP A 52 3.96 -5.51 1.21
CA TRP A 52 5.15 -4.99 0.57
C TRP A 52 6.37 -5.82 0.94
N GLU A 53 7.39 -5.77 0.09
CA GLU A 53 8.68 -6.38 0.35
C GLU A 53 9.83 -5.52 -0.21
N VAL A 54 11.02 -5.70 0.35
CA VAL A 54 12.26 -5.18 -0.21
C VAL A 54 12.81 -6.20 -1.19
N ARG A 55 12.77 -5.89 -2.49
CA ARG A 55 13.34 -6.73 -3.54
C ARG A 55 14.39 -5.94 -4.31
N ASN A 56 15.62 -6.44 -4.34
CA ASN A 56 16.75 -5.80 -5.03
C ASN A 56 16.95 -4.32 -4.62
N GLY A 57 16.79 -4.01 -3.33
CA GLY A 57 16.93 -2.65 -2.80
C GLY A 57 15.76 -1.70 -3.05
N ALA A 58 14.70 -2.16 -3.73
CA ALA A 58 13.46 -1.41 -3.93
C ALA A 58 12.36 -1.94 -3.01
N ILE A 59 11.55 -1.05 -2.43
CA ILE A 59 10.30 -1.45 -1.77
C ILE A 59 9.24 -1.57 -2.85
N VAL A 60 8.65 -2.76 -2.97
CA VAL A 60 7.66 -3.08 -4.00
C VAL A 60 6.38 -3.62 -3.34
N LEU A 61 5.25 -3.40 -4.01
CA LEU A 61 3.98 -4.02 -3.63
C LEU A 61 4.06 -5.52 -3.92
N CYS A 62 3.60 -6.34 -2.97
CA CYS A 62 3.54 -7.79 -3.10
C CYS A 62 2.08 -8.25 -2.98
N GLY A 63 1.66 -9.19 -3.83
CA GLY A 63 0.30 -9.71 -3.81
C GLY A 63 -0.77 -8.73 -4.30
N GLU A 64 -2.02 -9.03 -3.96
CA GLU A 64 -3.19 -8.20 -4.32
C GLU A 64 -3.55 -7.26 -3.17
N PRO A 65 -3.76 -5.96 -3.44
CA PRO A 65 -4.29 -5.05 -2.43
C PRO A 65 -5.73 -5.43 -2.07
N PHE A 66 -6.06 -5.27 -0.79
CA PHE A 66 -7.40 -5.43 -0.24
C PHE A 66 -8.06 -4.07 -0.03
N CYS A 67 -9.39 -3.98 -0.13
CA CYS A 67 -10.12 -2.77 0.20
C CYS A 67 -11.53 -3.06 0.73
N ASN A 68 -12.10 -2.12 1.48
CA ASN A 68 -13.44 -2.24 2.07
C ASN A 68 -14.58 -1.66 1.20
N PHE A 69 -14.33 -1.41 -0.08
CA PHE A 69 -15.29 -0.81 -1.01
C PHE A 69 -15.26 -1.50 -2.38
N VAL A 70 -16.29 -1.24 -3.19
CA VAL A 70 -16.39 -1.78 -4.54
C VAL A 70 -16.24 -0.66 -5.55
N LEU A 71 -15.34 -0.84 -6.52
CA LEU A 71 -15.20 0.07 -7.64
C LEU A 71 -16.27 -0.19 -8.70
N ARG A 72 -16.76 0.88 -9.30
CA ARG A 72 -17.75 0.84 -10.37
C ARG A 72 -17.22 1.55 -11.61
N THR A 73 -17.61 1.05 -12.77
CA THR A 73 -17.40 1.71 -14.06
C THR A 73 -18.18 3.03 -14.13
N ASP A 74 -17.91 3.84 -15.15
CA ASP A 74 -18.68 5.07 -15.38
C ASP A 74 -20.17 4.81 -15.72
N SER A 75 -20.49 3.62 -16.21
CA SER A 75 -21.87 3.16 -16.41
C SER A 75 -22.54 2.64 -15.12
N GLY A 76 -21.84 2.66 -13.98
CA GLY A 76 -22.36 2.24 -12.69
C GLY A 76 -22.30 0.73 -12.42
N LEU A 77 -21.73 -0.05 -13.34
CA LEU A 77 -21.53 -1.49 -13.18
C LEU A 77 -20.39 -1.76 -12.21
N VAL A 78 -20.52 -2.80 -11.39
CA VAL A 78 -19.44 -3.28 -10.53
C VAL A 78 -18.27 -3.76 -11.40
N MET A 79 -17.07 -3.30 -11.09
CA MET A 79 -15.85 -3.76 -11.77
C MET A 79 -15.56 -5.22 -11.39
N SER A 80 -14.94 -5.98 -12.31
CA SER A 80 -14.42 -7.30 -11.98
C SER A 80 -13.32 -7.19 -10.91
N HIS A 81 -13.01 -8.32 -10.28
CA HIS A 81 -11.89 -8.42 -9.32
C HIS A 81 -10.58 -7.94 -9.95
N GLU A 82 -10.20 -8.52 -11.09
CA GLU A 82 -8.98 -8.17 -11.83
C GLU A 82 -8.92 -6.67 -12.18
N ALA A 83 -10.02 -6.09 -12.69
CA ALA A 83 -10.05 -4.68 -13.03
C ALA A 83 -9.94 -3.78 -11.79
N THR A 84 -10.49 -4.23 -10.65
CA THR A 84 -10.36 -3.55 -9.37
C THR A 84 -8.91 -3.61 -8.88
N THR A 85 -8.29 -4.79 -8.88
CA THR A 85 -6.88 -4.99 -8.51
C THR A 85 -5.95 -4.11 -9.34
N LEU A 86 -6.04 -4.15 -10.67
CA LEU A 86 -5.23 -3.31 -11.57
C LEU A 86 -5.42 -1.82 -11.28
N ARG A 87 -6.66 -1.41 -11.00
CA ARG A 87 -6.94 -0.02 -10.66
C ARG A 87 -6.31 0.36 -9.33
N LEU A 88 -6.47 -0.45 -8.28
CA LEU A 88 -5.90 -0.19 -6.96
C LEU A 88 -4.38 -0.11 -7.01
N VAL A 89 -3.71 -1.08 -7.64
CA VAL A 89 -2.25 -1.08 -7.80
C VAL A 89 -1.78 0.20 -8.49
N SER A 90 -2.44 0.58 -9.58
CA SER A 90 -2.14 1.85 -10.25
C SER A 90 -2.25 3.03 -9.29
N GLU A 91 -3.35 3.15 -8.56
CA GLU A 91 -3.58 4.29 -7.65
C GLU A 91 -2.58 4.32 -6.48
N ILE A 92 -2.30 3.18 -5.85
CA ILE A 92 -1.33 3.05 -4.77
C ILE A 92 0.04 3.56 -5.22
N GLU A 93 0.52 3.13 -6.39
CA GLU A 93 1.80 3.56 -6.94
C GLU A 93 1.88 5.08 -7.19
N HIS A 94 0.76 5.75 -7.49
CA HIS A 94 0.74 7.21 -7.66
C HIS A 94 0.87 7.98 -6.33
N TRP A 95 0.68 7.34 -5.17
CA TRP A 95 0.78 8.01 -3.87
C TRP A 95 2.23 8.20 -3.41
N GLY A 96 3.19 7.52 -4.02
CA GLY A 96 4.59 7.50 -3.55
C GLY A 96 4.73 6.86 -2.16
N TRP A 97 3.93 5.82 -1.89
CA TRP A 97 3.81 5.15 -0.59
C TRP A 97 5.14 4.59 -0.07
N GLN A 98 6.06 4.21 -0.96
CA GLN A 98 7.37 3.65 -0.61
C GLN A 98 8.19 4.59 0.28
N ASN A 99 8.12 5.90 0.04
CA ASN A 99 8.82 6.89 0.86
C ASN A 99 8.26 6.95 2.29
N THR A 100 6.94 6.77 2.42
CA THR A 100 6.25 6.72 3.71
C THR A 100 6.68 5.48 4.50
N ILE A 101 6.77 4.31 3.85
CA ILE A 101 7.27 3.08 4.47
C ILE A 101 8.73 3.24 4.91
N LYS A 102 9.63 3.66 4.01
CA LYS A 102 11.05 3.87 4.32
C LYS A 102 11.26 4.75 5.55
N LYS A 103 10.53 5.87 5.62
CA LYS A 103 10.62 6.82 6.73
C LYS A 103 10.19 6.22 8.06
N ASN A 104 9.17 5.37 8.08
CA ASN A 104 8.68 4.75 9.30
C ASN A 104 9.56 3.55 9.72
N LEU A 105 10.05 2.73 8.78
CA LEU A 105 11.02 1.67 9.09
C LEU A 105 12.26 2.22 9.79
N TYR A 106 12.79 3.35 9.30
CA TYR A 106 13.95 4.00 9.92
C TYR A 106 13.69 4.45 11.37
N LYS A 107 12.47 4.91 11.68
CA LYS A 107 12.09 5.31 13.05
C LYS A 107 11.88 4.12 13.98
N SER A 108 11.49 2.96 13.48
CA SER A 108 11.24 1.78 14.32
C SER A 108 12.52 1.05 14.71
N LEU A 109 13.65 1.37 14.04
CA LEU A 109 14.94 0.70 14.23
C LEU A 109 15.99 1.60 14.93
N HIS A 110 15.62 2.83 15.30
CA HIS A 110 16.45 3.79 16.03
C HIS A 110 15.62 4.50 17.10
#